data_AF-A0A822GUT6-F1
#
_entry.id   AF-A0A822GUT6-F1
#
_cell.length_a   1.000
_cell.length_b   1.000
_cell.length_c   1.000
_cell.angle_alpha   90.00
_cell.angle_beta   90.00
_cell.angle_gamma   90.00
#
_symmetry.space_group_name_H-M   'P 1'
#
loop_
_entity.id
_entity.type
_entity.pdbx_description
1 polymer ?
#
loop_
_entity_poly.entity_id
_entity_poly.type
_entity_poly.pdbx_seq_one_letter_code
_entity_poly.pdbx_strand_id
1 'polypeptide(L)'
;MANHEVELNETGCEQAIEAGKKLHSLIGKESVYVYMGPYKRSKETWSYIRKSFSPLQIITDREDSRLREQEFGNLTDLTKLPEVIQDRDRLGHFFLSFFM
;
A
#
# COMPACT_ATOMS: atom_id res chain seq x y z
N MET A 1 -0.31 11.02 15.14
CA MET A 1 0.56 10.33 14.17
C MET A 1 0.13 10.77 12.78
N ALA A 2 1.07 11.14 11.92
CA ALA A 2 0.71 11.45 10.53
C ALA A 2 0.35 10.15 9.79
N ASN A 3 -0.57 10.21 8.81
CA ASN A 3 -1.04 9.03 8.06
C ASN A 3 0.13 8.23 7.46
N HIS A 4 1.18 8.89 6.99
CA HIS A 4 2.34 8.27 6.36
C HIS A 4 3.27 7.51 7.34
N GLU A 5 3.14 7.75 8.65
CA GLU A 5 3.96 7.15 9.71
C GLU A 5 3.28 5.97 10.39
N VAL A 6 2.03 5.66 10.04
CA VAL A 6 1.30 4.54 10.63
C VAL A 6 2.02 3.24 10.33
N GLU A 7 2.33 2.51 11.40
CA GLU A 7 3.02 1.22 11.41
C GLU A 7 2.02 0.06 11.31
N LEU A 8 2.52 -1.12 10.93
CA LEU A 8 1.75 -2.35 11.07
C LEU A 8 1.55 -2.72 12.54
N ASN A 9 0.34 -3.18 12.86
CA ASN A 9 0.10 -3.90 14.10
C ASN A 9 0.53 -5.37 13.97
N GLU A 10 0.54 -6.10 15.08
CA GLU A 10 0.97 -7.51 15.12
C GLU A 10 0.20 -8.39 14.12
N THR A 11 -1.12 -8.23 14.04
CA THR A 11 -1.95 -8.94 13.07
C THR A 11 -1.56 -8.63 11.62
N GLY A 12 -1.26 -7.36 11.31
CA GLY A 12 -0.80 -6.94 9.98
C GLY A 12 0.55 -7.55 9.61
N CYS A 13 1.45 -7.70 10.59
CA CYS A 13 2.72 -8.40 10.41
C CYS A 13 2.50 -9.88 10.07
N GLU A 14 1.63 -10.58 10.80
CA GLU A 14 1.29 -11.98 10.55
C GLU A 14 0.67 -12.16 9.16
N GLN A 15 -0.28 -11.29 8.80
CA GLN A 15 -0.90 -11.28 7.47
C GLN A 15 0.12 -11.10 6.36
N ALA A 16 1.10 -10.21 6.53
CA ALA A 16 2.16 -9.98 5.55
C ALA A 16 3.07 -11.21 5.37
N ILE A 17 3.39 -11.92 6.46
CA ILE A 17 4.16 -13.17 6.40
C ILE A 17 3.39 -14.24 5.62
N GLU A 18 2.11 -14.44 5.92
CA GLU A 18 1.27 -15.43 5.23
C GLU A 18 1.05 -15.07 3.76
N ALA A 19 0.90 -13.78 3.45
CA ALA A 19 0.84 -13.30 2.07
C ALA A 19 2.14 -13.64 1.31
N GLY A 20 3.30 -13.44 1.93
CA GLY A 20 4.60 -13.79 1.34
C GLY A 20 4.71 -15.27 0.97
N LYS A 21 4.30 -16.17 1.87
CA LYS A 21 4.28 -17.62 1.61
C LYS A 21 3.38 -17.98 0.43
N LYS A 22 2.17 -17.40 0.39
CA LYS A 22 1.21 -17.63 -0.71
C LYS A 22 1.74 -17.11 -2.04
N LEU A 23 2.30 -15.90 -2.07
CA LEU A 23 2.89 -15.33 -3.27
C LEU A 23 4.07 -16.17 -3.76
N HIS A 24 4.97 -16.60 -2.87
CA HIS A 24 6.08 -17.48 -3.25
C HIS A 24 5.58 -18.82 -3.81
N SER A 25 4.53 -19.41 -3.24
CA SER A 25 3.94 -20.64 -3.76
C SER A 25 3.33 -20.48 -5.15
N LEU A 26 2.80 -19.30 -5.48
CA LEU A 26 2.19 -19.01 -6.79
C LEU A 26 3.25 -18.66 -7.85
N ILE A 27 4.25 -17.86 -7.48
CA ILE A 27 5.31 -17.37 -8.38
C ILE A 27 6.41 -18.43 -8.58
N GLY A 28 6.62 -19.29 -7.57
CA GLY A 28 7.66 -20.31 -7.58
C GLY A 28 9.06 -19.70 -7.66
N LYS A 29 9.80 -20.06 -8.72
CA LYS A 29 11.20 -19.67 -8.92
C LYS A 29 11.39 -18.46 -9.84
N GLU A 30 10.31 -17.87 -10.33
CA GLU A 30 10.39 -16.71 -11.22
C GLU A 30 10.92 -15.48 -10.49
N SER A 31 11.36 -14.52 -11.30
CA SER A 31 11.88 -13.24 -10.84
C SER A 31 10.75 -12.22 -10.70
N VAL A 32 10.85 -11.34 -9.70
CA VAL A 32 9.83 -10.34 -9.37
C VAL A 32 10.39 -8.92 -9.43
N TYR A 33 9.53 -8.01 -9.88
CA TYR A 33 9.71 -6.56 -9.76
C TYR A 33 8.67 -6.06 -8.77
N VAL A 34 9.10 -5.31 -7.77
CA VAL A 34 8.24 -4.87 -6.69
C VAL A 34 8.20 -3.35 -6.64
N TYR A 35 6.98 -2.82 -6.64
CA TYR A 35 6.71 -1.40 -6.46
C TYR A 35 5.81 -1.25 -5.24
N MET A 36 6.16 -0.34 -4.33
CA MET A 36 5.41 -0.11 -3.10
C MET A 36 5.11 1.38 -2.90
N GLY A 37 4.02 1.67 -2.21
CA GLY A 37 3.73 3.03 -1.79
C GLY A 37 4.79 3.56 -0.80
N PRO A 38 4.92 4.89 -0.65
CA PRO A 38 5.97 5.50 0.18
C PRO A 38 5.69 5.43 1.69
N TYR A 39 4.50 4.94 2.09
CA TYR A 39 4.08 4.93 3.49
C TYR A 39 4.74 3.82 4.29
N LYS A 40 4.95 4.07 5.59
CA LYS A 40 5.69 3.16 6.47
C LYS A 40 5.09 1.76 6.48
N ARG A 41 3.76 1.64 6.65
CA ARG A 41 3.04 0.37 6.55
C ARG A 41 3.32 -0.42 5.26
N SER A 42 3.37 0.22 4.09
CA SER A 42 3.62 -0.46 2.82
C SER A 42 5.03 -1.06 2.78
N LYS A 43 6.01 -0.33 3.32
CA LYS A 43 7.41 -0.77 3.41
C LYS A 43 7.58 -1.89 4.43
N GLU A 44 6.91 -1.79 5.57
CA GLU A 44 6.89 -2.84 6.58
C GLU A 44 6.24 -4.10 6.02
N THR A 45 5.09 -4.01 5.35
CA THR A 45 4.44 -5.14 4.68
C THR A 45 5.39 -5.84 3.73
N TRP A 46 6.08 -5.09 2.86
CA TRP A 46 7.09 -5.66 1.98
C TRP A 46 8.24 -6.32 2.74
N SER A 47 8.71 -5.73 3.84
CA SER A 47 9.80 -6.28 4.66
C SER A 47 9.48 -7.66 5.23
N TYR A 48 8.21 -7.96 5.48
CA TYR A 48 7.74 -9.28 5.91
C TYR A 48 7.54 -10.22 4.71
N ILE A 49 6.89 -9.75 3.64
CA ILE A 49 6.64 -10.54 2.42
C ILE A 49 7.95 -11.02 1.79
N ARG A 50 8.96 -10.14 1.67
CA ARG A 50 10.23 -10.43 1.00
C ARG A 50 11.01 -11.56 1.64
N LYS A 51 10.75 -11.89 2.92
CA LYS A 51 11.39 -13.03 3.62
C LYS A 51 11.04 -14.38 3.00
N SER A 52 9.94 -14.46 2.24
CA SER A 52 9.54 -15.68 1.51
C SER A 52 10.23 -15.82 0.15
N PHE A 53 11.02 -14.85 -0.29
CA PHE A 53 11.70 -14.86 -1.58
C PHE A 53 13.21 -14.95 -1.41
N SER A 54 13.89 -15.62 -2.34
CA SER A 54 15.35 -15.52 -2.42
C SER A 54 15.74 -14.11 -2.88
N PRO A 55 16.82 -13.50 -2.34
CA PRO A 55 17.30 -12.20 -2.80
C PRO A 55 17.58 -12.14 -4.30
N LEU A 56 17.97 -13.25 -4.92
CA LEU A 56 18.23 -13.34 -6.37
C LEU A 56 16.94 -13.33 -7.22
N GLN A 57 15.78 -13.66 -6.62
CA GLN A 57 14.50 -13.57 -7.32
C GLN A 57 13.99 -12.13 -7.38
N ILE A 58 14.44 -11.25 -6.48
CA ILE A 58 13.99 -9.85 -6.43
C ILE A 58 14.91 -9.03 -7.33
N ILE A 59 14.44 -8.72 -8.54
CA ILE A 59 15.22 -7.92 -9.51
C ILE A 59 15.27 -6.45 -9.08
N THR A 60 14.15 -5.96 -8.55
CA THR A 60 14.10 -4.63 -7.94
C THR A 60 12.95 -4.57 -6.94
N ASP A 61 13.14 -3.76 -5.91
CA ASP A 61 12.08 -3.25 -5.05
C ASP A 61 12.22 -1.73 -4.92
N ARG A 62 11.18 -0.97 -5.30
CA ARG A 62 11.23 0.50 -5.31
C ARG A 62 9.98 1.12 -4.73
N GLU A 63 10.17 2.23 -4.04
CA GLU A 63 9.08 3.11 -3.66
C GLU A 63 8.61 3.90 -4.90
N ASP A 64 7.30 3.97 -5.11
CA ASP A 64 6.69 4.81 -6.13
C ASP A 64 5.65 5.71 -5.48
N SER A 65 5.92 7.02 -5.52
CA SER A 65 5.05 8.03 -4.90
C SER A 65 3.66 8.09 -5.54
N ARG A 66 3.48 7.52 -6.74
CA ARG A 66 2.18 7.41 -7.43
C ARG A 66 1.29 6.30 -6.85
N LEU A 67 1.86 5.37 -6.09
CA LEU A 67 1.14 4.28 -5.41
C LEU A 67 0.72 4.66 -3.98
N ARG A 68 0.62 5.95 -3.68
CA ARG A 68 0.10 6.42 -2.39
C ARG A 68 -1.36 6.02 -2.23
N GLU A 69 -1.74 5.74 -0.98
CA GLU A 69 -3.15 5.56 -0.65
C GLU A 69 -3.93 6.85 -0.92
N GLN A 70 -5.23 6.69 -1.17
CA GLN A 70 -6.11 7.82 -1.34
C GLN A 70 -6.11 8.66 -0.07
N GLU A 71 -5.67 9.90 -0.16
CA GLU A 71 -5.82 10.88 0.90
C GLU A 71 -7.29 11.34 0.90
N PHE A 72 -7.97 11.15 2.02
CA PHE A 72 -9.35 11.61 2.22
C PHE A 72 -9.41 13.05 2.75
N GLY A 73 -8.28 13.77 2.79
CA GLY A 73 -8.22 15.12 3.38
C GLY A 73 -8.69 15.15 4.85
N ASN A 74 -9.15 16.32 5.32
CA ASN A 74 -9.78 16.49 6.64
C ASN A 74 -11.22 15.93 6.66
N LEU A 75 -11.43 14.70 6.18
CA LEU A 75 -12.69 13.97 6.40
C LEU A 75 -12.80 13.57 7.88
N THR A 76 -13.10 14.57 8.72
CA THR A 76 -13.35 14.39 10.16
C THR A 76 -14.77 13.87 10.41
N ASP A 77 -15.65 14.00 9.41
CA ASP A 77 -17.05 13.62 9.47
C ASP A 77 -17.38 12.57 8.40
N LEU A 78 -17.56 11.32 8.84
CA LEU A 78 -17.89 10.18 7.99
C LEU A 78 -19.25 10.31 7.29
N THR A 79 -20.13 11.21 7.75
CA THR A 79 -21.45 11.42 7.13
C THR A 79 -21.36 12.04 5.73
N LYS A 80 -20.25 12.75 5.44
CA LYS A 80 -20.00 13.37 4.13
C LYS A 80 -19.28 12.45 3.14
N LEU A 81 -18.93 11.25 3.56
CA LEU A 81 -18.23 10.28 2.71
C LEU A 81 -18.97 9.97 1.39
N PRO A 82 -20.31 9.83 1.35
CA PRO A 82 -21.03 9.58 0.09
C PRO A 82 -20.88 10.72 -0.91
N GLU A 83 -20.92 11.97 -0.45
CA GLU A 83 -20.77 13.16 -1.30
C GLU A 83 -19.34 13.24 -1.87
N VAL A 84 -18.32 12.99 -1.04
CA VAL A 84 -16.92 12.97 -1.47
C VAL A 84 -16.65 11.86 -2.50
N ILE A 85 -17.27 10.68 -2.35
CA ILE A 85 -17.17 9.59 -3.33
C ILE A 85 -17.81 10.01 -4.67
N GLN A 86 -18.97 10.65 -4.61
CA GLN A 86 -19.68 11.09 -5.81
C GLN A 86 -18.92 12.18 -6.57
N ASP A 87 -18.33 13.14 -5.85
CA ASP A 87 -17.47 14.17 -6.43
C ASP A 87 -16.18 13.59 -7.00
N ARG A 88 -15.62 12.55 -6.36
CA ARG A 88 -14.44 11.83 -6.87
C ARG A 88 -14.73 11.15 -8.19
N ASP A 89 -15.84 10.46 -8.30
CA ASP A 89 -16.20 9.74 -9.51
C ASP A 89 -16.52 10.72 -10.66
N ARG A 90 -16.96 11.95 -10.34
CA ARG A 90 -17.22 13.02 -11.31
C ARG A 90 -15.96 13.78 -11.78
N LEU A 91 -15.06 14.11 -10.87
CA LEU A 91 -13.90 14.98 -11.13
C LEU A 91 -12.60 14.20 -11.42
N GLY A 92 -12.58 12.91 -11.06
CA GLY A 92 -11.43 12.03 -11.21
C GLY A 92 -10.45 12.09 -10.04
N HIS A 93 -9.76 10.97 -9.80
CA HIS A 93 -8.85 10.78 -8.65
C HIS A 93 -7.78 11.85 -8.49
N PHE A 94 -7.30 12.43 -9.59
CA PHE A 94 -6.20 13.40 -9.55
C PHE A 94 -6.63 14.79 -9.02
N PHE A 95 -7.90 15.16 -9.16
CA PHE A 95 -8.38 16.52 -8.83
C PHE A 95 -8.63 16.70 -7.32
N LEU A 96 -9.00 15.65 -6.60
CA LEU A 96 -9.29 15.72 -5.16
C LEU A 96 -8.06 15.57 -4.26
N SER A 97 -6.93 15.06 -4.77
CA SER A 97 -5.70 14.90 -3.98
C SER A 97 -4.92 16.21 -3.74
N PHE A 98 -5.32 17.33 -4.36
CA PHE A 98 -4.61 18.60 -4.28
C PHE A 98 -5.47 19.79 -3.79
N PHE A 99 -6.79 19.68 -3.87
CA PHE A 99 -7.72 20.80 -3.65
C PHE A 99 -8.61 20.66 -2.40
N MET A 100 -8.40 19.62 -1.57
CA MET A 100 -9.17 19.40 -0.34
C MET A 100 -8.27 19.16 0.86
#